data_AF-A0A7C6HRS4-F1
#
_entry.id   AF-A0A7C6HRS4-F1
#
_cell.length_a   1.000
_cell.length_b   1.000
_cell.length_c   1.000
_cell.angle_alpha   90.00
_cell.angle_beta   90.00
_cell.angle_gamma   90.00
#
_symmetry.space_group_name_H-M   'P 1'
#
loop_
_entity.id
_entity.type
_entity.pdbx_description
1 polymer ?
#
loop_
_entity_poly.entity_id
_entity_poly.type
_entity_poly.pdbx_seq_one_letter_code
_entity_poly.pdbx_strand_id
1 'polypeptide(L)'
;MRERLQAAAADHGALTDLPVPDDDRVGDDDLWRLFEAQLLARHVDLYARELQAQGEGFYTIGSMGHESNAAVALASRATDPALLHYRSGGFYCARAVQAGLAAPERDILLSVMCSVDDPISGGRHKVFGHKELAVIPQTSTIASHLPRAVGLAFAHERAHARNLPDEWPADAIVVASIGDASLNHSTASGALNAAEHAVYQGIPIPLLLVVEDNGIGISVRTPAGWVARRLGQLSGFEVFTADGADPVGVLATARAAVAHVRGTRRPAVLHLRTVRLGAHAGSDAEVAYRSRRDIEADYARDPLLATAQVLVQRGLVTAEELLERYARVADAIAGTAAQLQPVRRLAGPDQVAEPLVRRDPAGVVTAASGVAADRVGVFRGRLPEDAGGLTLAQSVNATLTDLMAADAGVLVLGEDVGVKGGVYGVTRELRRAFGAARVFDTLLDEQAILGTALGAALAGFLPVPEIQYLAYLHNAIDQLRGEAATLAFFSNGQYRNGMVVRIPGLAYQKGFGGHFHNDNSVAALLDIPGVV
;
A
#
# COMPACT_ATOMS: atom_id res chain seq x y z
N MET A 1 22.29 -10.14 17.60
CA MET A 1 21.38 -10.53 18.72
C MET A 1 21.92 -11.69 19.55
N ARG A 2 21.89 -12.95 19.08
CA ARG A 2 22.31 -14.15 19.84
C ARG A 2 23.65 -13.99 20.57
N GLU A 3 24.71 -13.60 19.87
CA GLU A 3 26.04 -13.40 20.47
C GLU A 3 26.05 -12.33 21.57
N ARG A 4 25.30 -11.24 21.38
CA ARG A 4 25.17 -10.15 22.37
C ARG A 4 24.40 -10.63 23.61
N LEU A 5 23.33 -11.41 23.43
CA LEU A 5 22.59 -12.02 24.54
C LEU A 5 23.45 -13.03 25.31
N GLN A 6 24.22 -13.86 24.61
CA GLN A 6 25.17 -14.80 25.23
C GLN A 6 26.24 -14.07 26.05
N ALA A 7 26.83 -13.01 25.50
CA ALA A 7 27.80 -12.19 26.23
C ALA A 7 27.17 -11.54 27.48
N ALA A 8 25.95 -11.01 27.36
CA ALA A 8 25.25 -10.39 28.48
C ALA A 8 24.82 -11.39 29.57
N ALA A 9 24.41 -12.59 29.19
CA ALA A 9 24.10 -13.68 30.12
C ALA A 9 25.36 -14.15 30.87
N ALA A 10 26.52 -14.16 30.21
CA ALA A 10 27.79 -14.50 30.86
C ALA A 10 28.27 -13.42 31.84
N ASP A 11 28.08 -12.14 31.51
CA ASP A 11 28.70 -11.00 32.22
C ASP A 11 27.76 -10.27 33.22
N HIS A 12 26.56 -10.79 33.50
CA HIS A 12 25.60 -10.28 34.51
C HIS A 12 25.32 -8.75 34.45
N GLY A 13 25.43 -8.08 33.29
CA GLY A 13 25.23 -6.62 33.26
C GLY A 13 25.39 -5.89 31.91
N ALA A 14 25.96 -6.49 30.87
CA ALA A 14 26.31 -5.77 29.63
C ALA A 14 25.15 -5.15 28.81
N LEU A 15 23.89 -5.52 29.10
CA LEU A 15 22.70 -4.91 28.47
C LEU A 15 22.08 -3.79 29.31
N THR A 16 22.59 -3.55 30.53
CA THR A 16 21.94 -2.67 31.52
C THR A 16 22.46 -1.23 31.55
N ASP A 17 23.56 -0.92 30.85
CA ASP A 17 24.26 0.38 30.97
C ASP A 17 23.76 1.52 30.07
N LEU A 18 22.70 1.33 29.29
CA LEU A 18 22.13 2.39 28.44
C LEU A 18 20.96 3.11 29.12
N PRO A 19 20.84 4.44 29.02
CA PRO A 19 19.69 5.14 29.58
C PRO A 19 18.40 4.67 28.91
N VAL A 20 17.45 4.18 29.73
CA VAL A 20 16.08 3.87 29.28
C VAL A 20 15.28 5.15 29.32
N PRO A 21 14.67 5.59 28.20
CA PRO A 21 13.68 6.64 28.24
C PRO A 21 12.49 6.18 29.10
N ASP A 22 12.22 6.94 30.16
CA ASP A 22 11.02 6.74 30.96
C ASP A 22 9.87 7.51 30.30
N ASP A 23 8.87 6.78 29.81
CA ASP A 23 7.67 7.34 29.20
C ASP A 23 6.47 6.47 29.60
N ASP A 24 5.70 6.98 30.56
CA ASP A 24 4.51 6.33 31.12
C ASP A 24 3.43 6.01 30.07
N ARG A 25 3.54 6.56 28.84
CA ARG A 25 2.64 6.27 27.73
C ARG A 25 2.90 4.91 27.07
N VAL A 26 3.99 4.22 27.42
CA VAL A 26 4.36 2.91 26.89
C VAL A 26 4.47 1.89 28.02
N GLY A 27 3.50 0.99 28.07
CA GLY A 27 3.44 -0.08 29.06
C GLY A 27 4.35 -1.26 28.72
N ASP A 28 4.63 -2.10 29.70
CA ASP A 28 5.48 -3.27 29.56
C ASP A 28 4.91 -4.31 28.58
N ASP A 29 3.58 -4.47 28.57
CA ASP A 29 2.88 -5.31 27.59
C ASP A 29 3.10 -4.86 26.14
N ASP A 30 3.21 -3.54 25.91
CA ASP A 30 3.46 -2.99 24.58
C ASP A 30 4.87 -3.33 24.09
N LEU A 31 5.86 -3.23 24.99
CA LEU A 31 7.24 -3.61 24.71
C LEU A 31 7.37 -5.10 24.43
N TRP A 32 6.64 -5.94 25.18
CA TRP A 32 6.64 -7.38 24.93
C TRP A 32 6.02 -7.72 23.57
N ARG A 33 4.88 -7.11 23.23
CA ARG A 33 4.25 -7.28 21.91
C ARG A 33 5.15 -6.81 20.77
N LEU A 34 5.84 -5.69 20.96
CA LEU A 34 6.83 -5.19 19.99
C LEU A 34 7.95 -6.22 19.81
N PHE A 35 8.55 -6.69 20.91
CA PHE A 35 9.63 -7.67 20.88
C PHE A 35 9.24 -8.97 20.17
N GLU A 36 8.07 -9.52 20.47
CA GLU A 36 7.58 -10.75 19.85
C GLU A 36 7.39 -10.60 18.33
N ALA A 37 6.81 -9.49 17.88
CA ALA A 37 6.66 -9.21 16.45
C ALA A 37 8.01 -9.02 15.74
N GLN A 38 8.94 -8.31 16.38
CA GLN A 38 10.30 -8.14 15.85
C GLN A 38 11.05 -9.47 15.75
N LEU A 39 10.92 -10.31 16.78
CA LEU A 39 11.56 -11.61 16.86
C LEU A 39 11.04 -12.56 15.77
N LEU A 40 9.72 -12.65 15.60
CA LEU A 40 9.09 -13.41 14.53
C LEU A 40 9.58 -12.95 13.15
N ALA A 41 9.52 -11.64 12.86
CA ALA A 41 9.96 -11.09 11.59
C ALA A 41 11.44 -11.42 11.28
N ARG A 42 12.33 -11.25 12.26
CA ARG A 42 13.76 -11.58 12.13
C ARG A 42 13.99 -13.05 11.81
N HIS A 43 13.34 -13.95 12.54
CA HIS A 43 13.57 -15.38 12.36
C HIS A 43 12.98 -15.92 11.06
N VAL A 44 11.83 -15.41 10.63
CA VAL A 44 11.26 -15.80 9.33
C VAL A 44 12.17 -15.39 8.18
N ASP A 45 12.78 -14.20 8.22
CA ASP A 45 13.75 -13.77 7.22
C ASP A 45 15.02 -14.65 7.20
N LEU A 46 15.53 -15.02 8.37
CA LEU A 46 16.69 -15.91 8.48
C LEU A 46 16.36 -17.29 7.90
N TYR A 47 15.21 -17.86 8.26
CA TYR A 47 14.77 -19.16 7.78
C TYR A 47 14.44 -19.16 6.29
N ALA A 48 13.91 -18.05 5.75
CA ALA A 48 13.69 -17.88 4.32
C ALA A 48 14.99 -18.02 3.50
N ARG A 49 16.14 -17.61 4.06
CA ARG A 49 17.45 -17.82 3.42
C ARG A 49 17.88 -19.29 3.44
N GLU A 50 17.54 -20.02 4.50
CA GLU A 50 17.77 -21.48 4.56
C GLU A 50 16.93 -22.21 3.53
N LEU A 51 15.63 -21.88 3.41
CA LEU A 51 14.75 -22.40 2.37
C LEU A 51 15.28 -22.10 0.97
N GLN A 52 15.79 -20.89 0.73
CA GLN A 52 16.42 -20.54 -0.53
C GLN A 52 17.66 -21.40 -0.82
N ALA A 53 18.53 -21.62 0.17
CA ALA A 53 19.70 -22.49 0.03
C ALA A 53 19.31 -23.95 -0.27
N GLN A 54 18.12 -24.37 0.16
CA GLN A 54 17.54 -25.69 -0.11
C GLN A 54 16.78 -25.76 -1.44
N GLY A 55 16.63 -24.64 -2.16
CA GLY A 55 15.83 -24.57 -3.41
C GLY A 55 14.32 -24.55 -3.19
N GLU A 56 13.86 -24.35 -1.94
CA GLU A 56 12.44 -24.32 -1.56
C GLU A 56 11.90 -22.89 -1.37
N GLY A 57 12.77 -21.87 -1.34
CA GLY A 57 12.39 -20.45 -1.30
C GLY A 57 12.87 -19.67 -2.52
N PHE A 58 11.99 -18.89 -3.16
CA PHE A 58 12.26 -18.33 -4.50
C PHE A 58 12.48 -16.80 -4.55
N TYR A 59 11.84 -16.03 -3.67
CA TYR A 59 11.98 -14.57 -3.65
C TYR A 59 12.19 -14.04 -2.22
N THR A 60 13.45 -13.76 -1.88
CA THR A 60 13.87 -13.41 -0.51
C THR A 60 14.36 -11.96 -0.45
N ILE A 61 13.43 -11.04 -0.18
CA ILE A 61 13.77 -9.69 0.29
C ILE A 61 13.35 -9.61 1.75
N GLY A 62 14.35 -9.54 2.63
CA GLY A 62 14.16 -9.54 4.08
C GLY A 62 13.80 -8.18 4.65
N SER A 63 13.09 -8.20 5.76
CA SER A 63 12.76 -7.06 6.63
C SER A 63 13.79 -6.83 7.75
N MET A 64 14.85 -7.64 7.83
CA MET A 64 15.86 -7.52 8.90
C MET A 64 16.46 -6.11 8.99
N GLY A 65 16.37 -5.52 10.18
CA GLY A 65 16.73 -4.13 10.48
C GLY A 65 15.58 -3.11 10.43
N HIS A 66 14.43 -3.49 9.84
CA HIS A 66 13.22 -2.67 9.74
C HIS A 66 12.16 -3.04 10.79
N GLU A 67 12.44 -3.94 11.72
CA GLU A 67 11.42 -4.57 12.57
C GLU A 67 10.65 -3.58 13.45
N SER A 68 11.17 -2.37 13.70
CA SER A 68 10.48 -1.30 14.42
C SER A 68 9.22 -0.79 13.71
N ASN A 69 8.99 -1.10 12.43
CA ASN A 69 7.70 -0.85 11.78
C ASN A 69 6.54 -1.64 12.42
N ALA A 70 6.83 -2.66 13.24
CA ALA A 70 5.87 -3.29 14.15
C ALA A 70 5.18 -2.29 15.11
N ALA A 71 5.88 -1.25 15.54
CA ALA A 71 5.30 -0.21 16.39
C ALA A 71 4.16 0.56 15.69
N VAL A 72 4.24 0.72 14.36
CA VAL A 72 3.17 1.36 13.57
C VAL A 72 1.94 0.45 13.50
N ALA A 73 2.12 -0.85 13.33
CA ALA A 73 1.02 -1.81 13.41
C ALA A 73 0.40 -1.80 14.81
N LEU A 74 1.19 -1.82 15.87
CA LEU A 74 0.73 -1.75 17.26
C LEU A 74 -0.04 -0.45 17.59
N ALA A 75 0.30 0.65 16.94
CA ALA A 75 -0.38 1.93 17.08
C ALA A 75 -1.68 2.04 16.26
N SER A 76 -1.86 1.21 15.22
CA SER A 76 -3.02 1.21 14.32
C SER A 76 -3.88 -0.04 14.51
N ARG A 77 -5.04 -0.10 13.85
CA ARG A 77 -5.98 -1.22 13.94
C ARG A 77 -5.79 -2.19 12.78
N ALA A 78 -6.13 -3.46 12.98
CA ALA A 78 -6.19 -4.45 11.90
C ALA A 78 -7.23 -4.10 10.81
N THR A 79 -8.16 -3.19 11.10
CA THR A 79 -9.16 -2.66 10.16
C THR A 79 -8.75 -1.35 9.49
N ASP A 80 -7.54 -0.83 9.76
CA ASP A 80 -7.00 0.33 9.05
C ASP A 80 -6.25 -0.18 7.80
N PRO A 81 -6.71 0.13 6.58
CA PRO A 81 -6.10 -0.39 5.36
C PRO A 81 -4.63 -0.01 5.25
N ALA A 82 -3.79 -1.00 4.98
CA ALA A 82 -2.34 -0.89 4.93
C ALA A 82 -1.77 -1.24 3.56
N LEU A 83 -0.88 -0.38 3.08
CA LEU A 83 -0.23 -0.37 1.78
C LEU A 83 1.30 -0.37 2.01
N LEU A 84 1.88 -1.56 2.19
CA LEU A 84 3.17 -1.75 2.85
C LEU A 84 4.37 -1.90 1.90
N HIS A 85 5.47 -1.23 2.27
CA HIS A 85 6.80 -1.48 1.74
C HIS A 85 7.20 -2.96 1.91
N TYR A 86 7.96 -3.51 0.96
CA TYR A 86 8.35 -4.92 0.92
C TYR A 86 9.27 -5.37 2.09
N ARG A 87 9.71 -4.45 2.97
CA ARG A 87 10.44 -4.72 4.23
C ARG A 87 9.57 -4.60 5.49
N SER A 88 8.24 -4.67 5.34
CA SER A 88 7.27 -4.50 6.43
C SER A 88 6.94 -5.77 7.22
N GLY A 89 7.89 -6.70 7.38
CA GLY A 89 7.66 -7.95 8.11
C GLY A 89 7.27 -7.75 9.57
N GLY A 90 7.90 -6.78 10.27
CA GLY A 90 7.53 -6.44 11.65
C GLY A 90 6.09 -5.95 11.77
N PHE A 91 5.68 -5.06 10.87
CA PHE A 91 4.29 -4.59 10.77
C PHE A 91 3.31 -5.74 10.57
N TYR A 92 3.59 -6.63 9.60
CA TYR A 92 2.73 -7.77 9.31
C TYR A 92 2.58 -8.70 10.51
N CYS A 93 3.69 -9.11 11.13
CA CYS A 93 3.68 -9.99 12.30
C CYS A 93 2.90 -9.36 13.47
N ALA A 94 3.15 -8.09 13.79
CA ALA A 94 2.43 -7.40 14.86
C ALA A 94 0.91 -7.36 14.59
N ARG A 95 0.51 -7.05 13.35
CA ARG A 95 -0.90 -6.98 12.98
C ARG A 95 -1.58 -8.35 12.99
N ALA A 96 -0.90 -9.39 12.54
CA ALA A 96 -1.41 -10.74 12.58
C ALA A 96 -1.68 -11.19 14.02
N VAL A 97 -0.75 -10.89 14.94
CA VAL A 97 -0.94 -11.15 16.39
C VAL A 97 -2.10 -10.34 16.95
N GLN A 98 -2.22 -9.04 16.61
CA GLN A 98 -3.36 -8.21 17.02
C GLN A 98 -4.72 -8.79 16.59
N ALA A 99 -4.78 -9.41 15.41
CA ALA A 99 -5.98 -10.05 14.87
C ALA A 99 -6.22 -11.47 15.41
N GLY A 100 -5.33 -12.00 16.26
CA GLY A 100 -5.48 -13.32 16.87
C GLY A 100 -5.08 -14.49 15.96
N LEU A 101 -4.31 -14.26 14.90
CA LEU A 101 -3.74 -15.35 14.10
C LEU A 101 -2.74 -16.14 14.93
N ALA A 102 -2.88 -17.47 14.91
CA ALA A 102 -2.09 -18.37 15.74
C ALA A 102 -0.62 -18.52 15.28
N ALA A 103 -0.35 -18.32 13.98
CA ALA A 103 0.98 -18.51 13.39
C ALA A 103 1.25 -17.48 12.26
N PRO A 104 1.52 -16.20 12.57
CA PRO A 104 1.81 -15.16 11.58
C PRO A 104 2.94 -15.52 10.59
N GLU A 105 3.95 -16.23 11.07
CA GLU A 105 5.07 -16.73 10.28
C GLU A 105 4.63 -17.66 9.14
N ARG A 106 3.51 -18.37 9.35
CA ARG A 106 3.00 -19.36 8.40
C ARG A 106 2.71 -18.72 7.06
N ASP A 107 2.07 -17.57 7.05
CA ASP A 107 1.64 -16.88 5.83
C ASP A 107 2.86 -16.37 5.04
N ILE A 108 3.85 -15.83 5.75
CA ILE A 108 5.11 -15.38 5.14
C ILE A 108 5.88 -16.58 4.55
N LEU A 109 5.97 -17.69 5.29
CA LEU A 109 6.63 -18.92 4.82
C LEU A 109 5.93 -19.49 3.58
N LEU A 110 4.60 -19.56 3.57
CA LEU A 110 3.81 -19.98 2.41
C LEU A 110 4.12 -19.12 1.17
N SER A 111 4.17 -17.80 1.36
CA SER A 111 4.46 -16.84 0.30
C SER A 111 5.89 -17.00 -0.24
N VAL A 112 6.89 -17.20 0.63
CA VAL A 112 8.30 -17.44 0.25
C VAL A 112 8.47 -18.74 -0.53
N MET A 113 7.71 -19.79 -0.18
CA MET A 113 7.77 -21.10 -0.84
C MET A 113 6.88 -21.20 -2.10
N CYS A 114 6.21 -20.10 -2.47
CA CYS A 114 5.24 -20.03 -3.56
C CYS A 114 4.11 -21.07 -3.44
N SER A 115 3.62 -21.28 -2.22
CA SER A 115 2.56 -22.25 -1.95
C SER A 115 1.20 -21.74 -2.43
N VAL A 116 0.38 -22.62 -3.03
CA VAL A 116 -1.03 -22.30 -3.35
C VAL A 116 -1.88 -22.03 -2.11
N ASP A 117 -1.39 -22.44 -0.94
CA ASP A 117 -2.02 -22.20 0.35
C ASP A 117 -1.69 -20.80 0.93
N ASP A 118 -0.85 -19.99 0.26
CA ASP A 118 -0.66 -18.57 0.60
C ASP A 118 -2.02 -17.85 0.59
N PRO A 119 -2.47 -17.30 1.74
CA PRO A 119 -3.81 -16.73 1.88
C PRO A 119 -4.03 -15.49 1.02
N ILE A 120 -2.98 -14.84 0.50
CA ILE A 120 -3.14 -13.68 -0.38
C ILE A 120 -2.84 -14.01 -1.84
N SER A 121 -1.64 -14.47 -2.17
CA SER A 121 -1.23 -14.58 -3.59
C SER A 121 -1.65 -15.90 -4.23
N GLY A 122 -1.98 -16.92 -3.43
CA GLY A 122 -2.18 -18.29 -3.91
C GLY A 122 -0.94 -18.84 -4.62
N GLY A 123 0.26 -18.48 -4.15
CA GLY A 123 1.54 -18.98 -4.66
C GLY A 123 2.07 -18.26 -5.90
N ARG A 124 1.49 -17.12 -6.27
CA ARG A 124 1.85 -16.35 -7.47
C ARG A 124 3.00 -15.37 -7.24
N HIS A 125 3.15 -14.87 -6.02
CA HIS A 125 4.19 -13.92 -5.70
C HIS A 125 4.44 -13.82 -4.19
N LYS A 126 5.70 -13.59 -3.80
CA LYS A 126 6.01 -13.20 -2.42
C LYS A 126 5.59 -11.75 -2.18
N VAL A 127 4.54 -11.52 -1.41
CA VAL A 127 4.04 -10.18 -1.06
C VAL A 127 3.55 -10.16 0.39
N PHE A 128 3.59 -8.99 1.02
CA PHE A 128 2.82 -8.80 2.24
C PHE A 128 1.38 -8.44 1.88
N GLY A 129 0.44 -9.27 2.30
CA GLY A 129 -0.99 -9.03 2.11
C GLY A 129 -1.81 -10.05 2.87
N HIS A 130 -3.00 -9.65 3.29
CA HIS A 130 -3.98 -10.51 3.95
C HIS A 130 -5.29 -9.74 4.05
N LYS A 131 -6.39 -10.32 3.53
CA LYS A 131 -7.68 -9.62 3.47
C LYS A 131 -8.18 -9.21 4.86
N GLU A 132 -8.19 -10.16 5.79
CA GLU A 132 -8.69 -9.94 7.16
C GLU A 132 -7.81 -9.01 8.02
N LEU A 133 -6.57 -8.74 7.59
CA LEU A 133 -5.68 -7.78 8.27
C LEU A 133 -5.68 -6.41 7.60
N ALA A 134 -6.57 -6.21 6.62
CA ALA A 134 -6.61 -5.04 5.76
C ALA A 134 -5.24 -4.70 5.14
N VAL A 135 -4.37 -5.70 4.90
CA VAL A 135 -3.09 -5.50 4.23
C VAL A 135 -3.31 -5.77 2.75
N ILE A 136 -3.33 -4.70 1.96
CA ILE A 136 -3.54 -4.74 0.51
C ILE A 136 -2.19 -5.09 -0.13
N PRO A 137 -2.09 -6.19 -0.89
CA PRO A 137 -0.83 -6.59 -1.50
C PRO A 137 -0.42 -5.58 -2.57
N GLN A 138 0.89 -5.41 -2.71
CA GLN A 138 1.48 -4.41 -3.59
C GLN A 138 2.52 -5.03 -4.51
N THR A 139 2.80 -4.32 -5.58
CA THR A 139 3.91 -4.66 -6.46
C THR A 139 5.23 -4.21 -5.83
N SER A 140 6.34 -4.72 -6.37
CA SER A 140 7.68 -4.26 -6.04
C SER A 140 8.08 -2.98 -6.78
N THR A 141 7.20 -2.41 -7.62
CA THR A 141 7.45 -1.14 -8.29
C THR A 141 7.55 -0.02 -7.25
N ILE A 142 8.61 0.77 -7.35
CA ILE A 142 9.00 1.70 -6.29
C ILE A 142 7.96 2.81 -6.16
N ALA A 143 7.33 2.90 -4.98
CA ALA A 143 6.34 3.93 -4.62
C ALA A 143 5.11 4.03 -5.54
N SER A 144 4.88 3.07 -6.43
CA SER A 144 3.77 3.08 -7.39
C SER A 144 2.40 3.06 -6.71
N HIS A 145 2.32 2.53 -5.48
CA HIS A 145 1.09 2.44 -4.70
C HIS A 145 0.68 3.74 -4.01
N LEU A 146 1.55 4.75 -3.93
CA LEU A 146 1.24 5.97 -3.18
C LEU A 146 0.05 6.76 -3.75
N PRO A 147 -0.10 6.95 -5.08
CA PRO A 147 -1.31 7.56 -5.64
C PRO A 147 -2.59 6.82 -5.24
N ARG A 148 -2.56 5.47 -5.20
CA ARG A 148 -3.67 4.65 -4.71
C ARG A 148 -3.94 4.89 -3.23
N ALA A 149 -2.90 4.97 -2.39
CA ALA A 149 -3.06 5.23 -0.96
C ALA A 149 -3.72 6.60 -0.70
N VAL A 150 -3.29 7.64 -1.42
CA VAL A 150 -3.93 8.97 -1.38
C VAL A 150 -5.37 8.90 -1.88
N GLY A 151 -5.60 8.21 -3.00
CA GLY A 151 -6.93 7.99 -3.55
C GLY A 151 -7.86 7.26 -2.61
N LEU A 152 -7.35 6.27 -1.85
CA LEU A 152 -8.13 5.49 -0.90
C LEU A 152 -8.52 6.36 0.30
N ALA A 153 -7.57 7.14 0.83
CA ALA A 153 -7.84 8.08 1.91
C ALA A 153 -8.90 9.12 1.50
N PHE A 154 -8.80 9.65 0.28
CA PHE A 154 -9.79 10.56 -0.29
C PHE A 154 -11.17 9.90 -0.46
N ALA A 155 -11.22 8.68 -1.00
CA ALA A 155 -12.48 8.02 -1.33
C ALA A 155 -13.21 7.48 -0.09
N HIS A 156 -12.48 6.98 0.91
CA HIS A 156 -13.02 6.46 2.16
C HIS A 156 -13.91 7.51 2.86
N GLU A 157 -13.42 8.73 3.00
CA GLU A 157 -14.19 9.87 3.54
C GLU A 157 -15.48 10.13 2.74
N ARG A 158 -15.37 10.05 1.41
CA ARG A 158 -16.48 10.29 0.50
C ARG A 158 -17.51 9.14 0.51
N ALA A 159 -17.10 7.90 0.74
CA ALA A 159 -18.00 6.77 0.89
C ALA A 159 -18.87 6.95 2.13
N HIS A 160 -18.24 7.23 3.28
CA HIS A 160 -18.96 7.41 4.54
C HIS A 160 -19.83 8.66 4.57
N ALA A 161 -19.37 9.80 4.03
CA ALA A 161 -20.19 11.01 3.91
C ALA A 161 -21.47 10.80 3.07
N ARG A 162 -21.52 9.72 2.27
CA ARG A 162 -22.63 9.37 1.39
C ARG A 162 -23.36 8.10 1.80
N ASN A 163 -23.01 7.51 2.96
CA ASN A 163 -23.55 6.24 3.46
C ASN A 163 -23.45 5.10 2.43
N LEU A 164 -22.36 5.09 1.65
CA LEU A 164 -22.07 3.98 0.75
C LEU A 164 -21.39 2.83 1.53
N PRO A 165 -21.59 1.57 1.11
CA PRO A 165 -20.86 0.45 1.69
C PRO A 165 -19.35 0.66 1.53
N ASP A 166 -18.64 0.63 2.66
CA ASP A 166 -17.19 0.55 2.74
C ASP A 166 -16.85 -0.65 3.63
N GLU A 167 -15.77 -1.34 3.31
CA GLU A 167 -15.29 -2.51 4.06
C GLU A 167 -14.70 -2.11 5.41
N TRP A 168 -14.20 -0.87 5.52
CA TRP A 168 -13.52 -0.39 6.71
C TRP A 168 -14.40 0.53 7.58
N PRO A 169 -14.16 0.60 8.91
CA PRO A 169 -14.89 1.50 9.79
C PRO A 169 -14.73 2.97 9.38
N ALA A 170 -15.75 3.80 9.65
CA ALA A 170 -15.79 5.21 9.23
C ALA A 170 -14.63 6.09 9.71
N ASP A 171 -14.01 5.73 10.83
CA ASP A 171 -12.86 6.44 11.37
C ASP A 171 -11.52 5.82 10.92
N ALA A 172 -11.51 4.80 10.06
CA ALA A 172 -10.29 4.16 9.59
C ALA A 172 -9.35 5.17 8.93
N ILE A 173 -8.06 4.88 9.03
CA ILE A 173 -7.00 5.64 8.36
C ILE A 173 -6.30 4.73 7.37
N VAL A 174 -5.77 5.31 6.30
CA VAL A 174 -4.89 4.58 5.39
C VAL A 174 -3.46 4.66 5.93
N VAL A 175 -2.80 3.52 6.06
CA VAL A 175 -1.37 3.45 6.39
C VAL A 175 -0.60 3.04 5.14
N ALA A 176 0.34 3.85 4.68
CA ALA A 176 1.22 3.49 3.57
C ALA A 176 2.68 3.55 4.02
N SER A 177 3.52 2.61 3.61
CA SER A 177 4.97 2.71 3.87
C SER A 177 5.80 2.65 2.60
N ILE A 178 6.95 3.31 2.63
CA ILE A 178 7.98 3.33 1.59
C ILE A 178 9.38 3.33 2.22
N GLY A 179 10.40 2.91 1.47
CA GLY A 179 11.80 3.16 1.85
C GLY A 179 12.25 4.58 1.54
N ASP A 180 13.25 5.10 2.25
CA ASP A 180 13.82 6.45 2.09
C ASP A 180 14.15 6.83 0.65
N ALA A 181 14.84 5.96 -0.09
CA ALA A 181 15.20 6.24 -1.48
C ALA A 181 13.99 6.44 -2.40
N SER A 182 12.85 5.83 -2.05
CA SER A 182 11.60 5.90 -2.82
C SER A 182 10.95 7.27 -2.77
N LEU A 183 11.30 8.13 -1.79
CA LEU A 183 10.83 9.52 -1.73
C LEU A 183 11.22 10.33 -2.98
N ASN A 184 12.28 9.92 -3.66
CA ASN A 184 12.76 10.58 -4.88
C ASN A 184 12.00 10.15 -6.13
N HIS A 185 11.16 9.10 -6.05
CA HIS A 185 10.41 8.62 -7.20
C HIS A 185 9.37 9.66 -7.61
N SER A 186 9.19 9.87 -8.92
CA SER A 186 8.25 10.86 -9.45
C SER A 186 6.83 10.60 -8.95
N THR A 187 6.42 9.34 -8.90
CA THR A 187 5.12 8.91 -8.37
C THR A 187 4.93 9.23 -6.89
N ALA A 188 5.98 9.12 -6.07
CA ALA A 188 5.91 9.53 -4.67
C ALA A 188 5.75 11.06 -4.56
N SER A 189 6.52 11.81 -5.35
CA SER A 189 6.45 13.28 -5.37
C SER A 189 5.08 13.78 -5.83
N GLY A 190 4.52 13.19 -6.89
CA GLY A 190 3.18 13.51 -7.40
C GLY A 190 2.09 13.19 -6.38
N ALA A 191 2.14 12.00 -5.75
CA ALA A 191 1.18 11.61 -4.72
C ALA A 191 1.21 12.54 -3.50
N LEU A 192 2.41 12.92 -3.02
CA LEU A 192 2.55 13.89 -1.94
C LEU A 192 1.95 15.25 -2.32
N ASN A 193 2.28 15.77 -3.50
CA ASN A 193 1.71 17.01 -4.00
C ASN A 193 0.18 16.96 -4.14
N ALA A 194 -0.37 15.84 -4.62
CA ALA A 194 -1.82 15.64 -4.72
C ALA A 194 -2.51 15.69 -3.34
N ALA A 195 -1.90 15.07 -2.32
CA ALA A 195 -2.40 15.12 -0.96
C ALA A 195 -2.31 16.54 -0.35
N GLU A 196 -1.19 17.26 -0.55
CA GLU A 196 -1.05 18.66 -0.10
C GLU A 196 -2.09 19.57 -0.76
N HIS A 197 -2.30 19.40 -2.07
CA HIS A 197 -3.29 20.16 -2.82
C HIS A 197 -4.70 19.90 -2.29
N ALA A 198 -5.06 18.65 -2.02
CA ALA A 198 -6.35 18.29 -1.43
C ALA A 198 -6.53 18.93 -0.03
N VAL A 199 -5.51 18.83 0.83
CA VAL A 199 -5.53 19.45 2.17
C VAL A 199 -5.66 20.97 2.09
N TYR A 200 -4.96 21.62 1.15
CA TYR A 200 -5.06 23.06 0.92
C TYR A 200 -6.49 23.48 0.54
N GLN A 201 -7.22 22.62 -0.18
CA GLN A 201 -8.63 22.82 -0.52
C GLN A 201 -9.60 22.46 0.62
N GLY A 202 -9.09 22.03 1.78
CA GLY A 202 -9.91 21.61 2.93
C GLY A 202 -10.52 20.21 2.77
N ILE A 203 -9.99 19.37 1.87
CA ILE A 203 -10.43 18.00 1.67
C ILE A 203 -9.70 17.10 2.68
N PRO A 204 -10.43 16.30 3.50
CA PRO A 204 -9.80 15.36 4.42
C PRO A 204 -9.02 14.26 3.69
N ILE A 205 -7.84 13.94 4.20
CA ILE A 205 -6.95 12.89 3.70
C ILE A 205 -6.39 12.15 4.93
N PRO A 206 -7.12 11.17 5.48
CA PRO A 206 -6.71 10.39 6.66
C PRO A 206 -5.61 9.36 6.29
N LEU A 207 -4.43 9.86 5.94
CA LEU A 207 -3.28 9.06 5.49
C LEU A 207 -2.09 9.20 6.47
N LEU A 208 -1.60 8.08 6.97
CA LEU A 208 -0.28 7.99 7.62
C LEU A 208 0.72 7.42 6.61
N LEU A 209 1.66 8.25 6.16
CA LEU A 209 2.81 7.79 5.37
C LEU A 209 3.99 7.48 6.30
N VAL A 210 4.50 6.26 6.25
CA VAL A 210 5.71 5.84 6.96
C VAL A 210 6.88 5.81 5.99
N VAL A 211 7.91 6.60 6.26
CA VAL A 211 9.18 6.54 5.54
C VAL A 211 10.16 5.73 6.38
N GLU A 212 10.40 4.50 5.96
CA GLU A 212 11.36 3.59 6.58
C GLU A 212 12.77 3.90 6.04
N ASP A 213 13.53 4.67 6.81
CA ASP A 213 14.82 5.24 6.41
C ASP A 213 16.00 4.44 6.97
N ASN A 214 16.52 3.53 6.16
CA ASN A 214 17.76 2.80 6.45
C ASN A 214 19.01 3.48 5.83
N GLY A 215 18.84 4.64 5.20
CA GLY A 215 19.89 5.41 4.56
C GLY A 215 20.43 4.84 3.24
N ILE A 216 19.81 3.81 2.66
CA ILE A 216 20.31 3.16 1.43
C ILE A 216 19.21 2.53 0.55
N GLY A 217 19.08 3.03 -0.68
CA GLY A 217 18.28 2.42 -1.74
C GLY A 217 19.11 1.44 -2.57
N ILE A 218 18.86 0.13 -2.44
CA ILE A 218 19.61 -0.93 -3.13
C ILE A 218 21.11 -0.85 -2.75
N SER A 219 21.94 -0.21 -3.58
CA SER A 219 23.37 0.03 -3.37
C SER A 219 23.72 1.52 -3.30
N VAL A 220 22.73 2.41 -3.44
CA VAL A 220 22.91 3.87 -3.49
C VAL A 220 22.53 4.47 -2.14
N ARG A 221 23.48 5.14 -1.50
CA ARG A 221 23.23 5.82 -0.22
C ARG A 221 22.30 7.00 -0.42
N THR A 222 21.35 7.13 0.50
CA THR A 222 20.58 8.35 0.64
C THR A 222 21.46 9.41 1.32
N PRO A 223 21.61 10.62 0.75
CA PRO A 223 22.46 11.64 1.33
C PRO A 223 22.02 12.02 2.75
N ALA A 224 22.97 12.23 3.65
CA ALA A 224 22.68 12.61 5.03
C ALA A 224 21.81 13.89 5.08
N GLY A 225 20.73 13.82 5.86
CA GLY A 225 19.78 14.93 6.02
C GLY A 225 18.81 15.14 4.86
N TRP A 226 18.94 14.40 3.75
CA TRP A 226 18.05 14.54 2.59
C TRP A 226 16.58 14.27 2.93
N VAL A 227 16.30 13.14 3.59
CA VAL A 227 14.93 12.74 3.97
C VAL A 227 14.29 13.80 4.85
N ALA A 228 14.94 14.17 5.95
CA ALA A 228 14.45 15.19 6.87
C ALA A 228 14.21 16.53 6.17
N ARG A 229 15.11 16.95 5.27
CA ARG A 229 14.94 18.17 4.46
C ARG A 229 13.70 18.08 3.56
N ARG A 230 13.54 16.97 2.83
CA ARG A 230 12.42 16.79 1.89
C ARG A 230 11.08 16.75 2.62
N LEU A 231 11.01 16.06 3.75
CA LEU A 231 9.79 15.94 4.55
C LEU A 231 9.45 17.25 5.26
N GLY A 232 10.44 17.98 5.77
CA GLY A 232 10.22 19.29 6.39
C GLY A 232 9.77 20.40 5.43
N GLN A 233 9.80 20.13 4.12
CA GLN A 233 9.25 21.03 3.08
C GLN A 233 7.78 20.72 2.75
N LEU A 234 7.20 19.66 3.29
CA LEU A 234 5.80 19.33 3.04
C LEU A 234 4.89 20.34 3.74
N SER A 235 4.05 21.02 2.97
CA SER A 235 2.98 21.89 3.44
C SER A 235 1.68 21.10 3.51
N GLY A 236 1.19 20.82 4.73
CA GLY A 236 -0.10 20.16 4.94
C GLY A 236 -0.03 18.80 5.63
N PHE A 237 1.19 18.28 5.82
CA PHE A 237 1.49 17.09 6.61
C PHE A 237 2.05 17.48 7.98
N GLU A 238 1.62 16.79 9.04
CA GLU A 238 2.35 16.77 10.30
C GLU A 238 3.51 15.76 10.20
N VAL A 239 4.73 16.16 10.58
CA VAL A 239 5.91 15.30 10.48
C VAL A 239 6.36 14.83 11.86
N PHE A 240 6.31 13.52 12.06
CA PHE A 240 6.83 12.82 13.22
C PHE A 240 8.15 12.15 12.88
N THR A 241 9.08 12.07 13.84
CA THR A 241 10.36 11.39 13.66
C THR A 241 10.61 10.44 14.82
N ALA A 242 11.01 9.21 14.50
CA ALA A 242 11.36 8.19 15.49
C ALA A 242 12.67 7.49 15.12
N ASP A 243 13.42 7.05 16.13
CA ASP A 243 14.53 6.10 15.95
C ASP A 243 14.02 4.68 16.15
N GLY A 244 14.21 3.80 15.17
CA GLY A 244 13.87 2.40 15.31
C GLY A 244 14.67 1.69 16.41
N ALA A 245 15.84 2.21 16.79
CA ALA A 245 16.62 1.71 17.92
C ALA A 245 16.19 2.28 19.29
N ASP A 246 15.11 3.07 19.34
CA ASP A 246 14.47 3.54 20.58
C ASP A 246 13.04 2.96 20.66
N PRO A 247 12.85 1.78 21.29
CA PRO A 247 11.57 1.07 21.29
C PRO A 247 10.46 1.83 22.03
N VAL A 248 10.80 2.61 23.06
CA VAL A 248 9.82 3.44 23.80
C VAL A 248 9.43 4.64 22.94
N GLY A 249 10.42 5.35 22.40
CA GLY A 249 10.18 6.52 21.55
C GLY A 249 9.40 6.19 20.28
N VAL A 250 9.69 5.06 19.61
CA VAL A 250 8.97 4.66 18.39
C VAL A 250 7.51 4.29 18.66
N LEU A 251 7.20 3.60 19.77
CA LEU A 251 5.82 3.28 20.15
C LEU A 251 5.03 4.54 20.48
N ALA A 252 5.59 5.43 21.30
CA ALA A 252 4.95 6.69 21.67
C ALA A 252 4.70 7.59 20.43
N THR A 253 5.69 7.69 19.54
CA THR A 253 5.61 8.53 18.34
C THR A 253 4.63 7.95 17.32
N ALA A 254 4.64 6.62 17.10
CA ALA A 254 3.67 5.97 16.20
C ALA A 254 2.23 6.16 16.68
N ARG A 255 1.98 6.05 18.00
CA ARG A 255 0.67 6.33 18.61
C ARG A 255 0.24 7.78 18.37
N ALA A 256 1.15 8.74 18.59
CA ALA A 256 0.87 10.15 18.34
C ALA A 256 0.53 10.42 16.87
N ALA A 257 1.27 9.82 15.94
CA ALA A 257 1.01 9.96 14.50
C ALA A 257 -0.35 9.37 14.09
N VAL A 258 -0.68 8.15 14.54
CA VAL A 258 -2.00 7.54 14.28
C VAL A 258 -3.13 8.38 14.90
N ALA A 259 -2.96 8.84 16.14
CA ALA A 259 -3.95 9.66 16.81
C ALA A 259 -4.18 11.00 16.09
N HIS A 260 -3.11 11.63 15.59
CA HIS A 260 -3.20 12.85 14.78
C HIS A 260 -4.03 12.61 13.52
N VAL A 261 -3.66 11.60 12.71
CA VAL A 261 -4.35 11.33 11.43
C VAL A 261 -5.81 10.97 11.68
N ARG A 262 -6.09 10.12 12.67
CA ARG A 262 -7.45 9.70 13.02
C ARG A 262 -8.30 10.86 13.53
N GLY A 263 -7.77 11.68 14.43
CA GLY A 263 -8.51 12.76 15.08
C GLY A 263 -8.70 14.01 14.22
N THR A 264 -7.73 14.32 13.35
CA THR A 264 -7.80 15.51 12.48
C THR A 264 -8.30 15.21 11.08
N ARG A 265 -8.27 13.93 10.66
CA ARG A 265 -8.48 13.48 9.27
C ARG A 265 -7.52 14.14 8.27
N ARG A 266 -6.39 14.66 8.75
CA ARG A 266 -5.31 15.25 7.95
C ARG A 266 -4.14 14.27 7.87
N PRO A 267 -3.33 14.34 6.80
CA PRO A 267 -2.28 13.37 6.61
C PRO A 267 -1.07 13.70 7.50
N ALA A 268 -0.32 12.66 7.85
CA ALA A 268 0.94 12.79 8.58
C ALA A 268 2.01 11.92 7.96
N VAL A 269 3.27 12.29 8.19
CA VAL A 269 4.43 11.47 7.86
C VAL A 269 5.11 11.01 9.15
N LEU A 270 5.40 9.72 9.26
CA LEU A 270 6.33 9.19 10.25
C LEU A 270 7.66 8.87 9.56
N HIS A 271 8.68 9.70 9.80
CA HIS A 271 10.06 9.41 9.45
C HIS A 271 10.62 8.42 10.47
N LEU A 272 10.62 7.14 10.11
CA LEU A 272 11.11 6.05 10.95
C LEU A 272 12.53 5.68 10.51
N ARG A 273 13.54 6.05 11.30
CA ARG A 273 14.92 5.64 11.03
C ARG A 273 15.06 4.15 11.36
N THR A 274 15.56 3.36 10.41
CA THR A 274 15.83 1.93 10.55
C THR A 274 17.28 1.64 10.20
N VAL A 275 17.64 0.36 10.14
CA VAL A 275 18.91 -0.12 9.57
C VAL A 275 18.63 -1.23 8.55
N ARG A 276 19.63 -1.64 7.78
CA ARG A 276 19.48 -2.80 6.89
C ARG A 276 20.50 -3.87 7.24
N LEU A 277 20.01 -4.94 7.83
CA LEU A 277 20.82 -6.10 8.20
C LEU A 277 20.80 -7.10 7.05
N GLY A 278 21.94 -7.25 6.39
CA GLY A 278 22.07 -8.06 5.18
C GLY A 278 21.87 -7.29 3.88
N ALA A 279 22.00 -8.04 2.79
CA ALA A 279 21.95 -7.52 1.43
C ALA A 279 20.55 -7.06 0.99
N HIS A 280 20.47 -6.38 -0.16
CA HIS A 280 19.20 -5.88 -0.67
C HIS A 280 18.21 -7.03 -0.96
N ALA A 281 18.70 -8.12 -1.56
CA ALA A 281 17.95 -9.34 -1.84
C ALA A 281 18.82 -10.58 -1.54
N GLY A 282 18.22 -11.78 -1.49
CA GLY A 282 18.95 -13.00 -1.14
C GLY A 282 20.10 -13.36 -2.07
N SER A 283 20.03 -12.98 -3.36
CA SER A 283 21.10 -13.18 -4.34
C SER A 283 22.15 -12.06 -4.37
N ASP A 284 21.98 -11.01 -3.57
CA ASP A 284 22.85 -9.83 -3.53
C ASP A 284 23.97 -9.99 -2.50
N ALA A 285 25.10 -9.31 -2.75
CA ALA A 285 26.28 -9.34 -1.89
C ALA A 285 26.65 -7.92 -1.43
N GLU A 286 26.22 -7.54 -0.23
CA GLU A 286 26.37 -6.16 0.25
C GLU A 286 27.83 -5.70 0.40
N VAL A 287 28.76 -6.63 0.58
CA VAL A 287 30.20 -6.37 0.63
C VAL A 287 30.75 -5.77 -0.68
N ALA A 288 30.01 -5.88 -1.79
CA ALA A 288 30.38 -5.28 -3.06
C ALA A 288 30.21 -3.75 -3.09
N TYR A 289 29.38 -3.18 -2.19
CA TYR A 289 29.06 -1.75 -2.21
C TYR A 289 28.96 -1.09 -0.82
N ARG A 290 29.10 -1.86 0.28
CA ARG A 290 29.18 -1.36 1.65
C ARG A 290 30.54 -1.71 2.25
N SER A 291 31.10 -0.78 3.05
CA SER A 291 32.29 -1.09 3.83
C SER A 291 31.91 -1.94 5.05
N ARG A 292 32.86 -2.74 5.54
CA ARG A 292 32.69 -3.51 6.79
C ARG A 292 32.29 -2.62 7.97
N ARG A 293 32.86 -1.41 8.04
CA ARG A 293 32.53 -0.42 9.08
C ARG A 293 31.06 0.00 9.03
N ASP A 294 30.50 0.22 7.83
CA ASP A 294 29.09 0.61 7.70
C ASP A 294 28.15 -0.55 8.07
N ILE A 295 28.53 -1.79 7.74
CA ILE A 295 27.77 -2.99 8.11
C ILE A 295 27.79 -3.19 9.64
N GLU A 296 28.96 -3.05 10.28
CA GLU A 296 29.10 -3.17 11.74
C GLU A 296 28.34 -2.04 12.49
N ALA A 297 28.28 -0.84 11.92
CA ALA A 297 27.51 0.27 12.47
C ALA A 297 26.00 -0.01 12.51
N ASP A 298 25.45 -0.69 11.49
CA ASP A 298 24.04 -1.09 11.49
C ASP A 298 23.74 -2.12 12.57
N TYR A 299 24.62 -3.10 12.80
CA TYR A 299 24.45 -4.08 13.88
C TYR A 299 24.46 -3.45 15.28
N ALA A 300 25.14 -2.31 15.46
CA ALA A 300 25.11 -1.57 16.71
C ALA A 300 23.76 -0.88 16.99
N ARG A 301 22.91 -0.73 15.96
CA ARG A 301 21.56 -0.14 16.03
C ARG A 301 20.47 -1.16 15.72
N ASP A 302 20.73 -2.45 16.00
CA ASP A 302 19.75 -3.53 15.80
C ASP A 302 18.49 -3.28 16.66
N PRO A 303 17.31 -3.03 16.05
CA PRO A 303 16.10 -2.67 16.79
C PRO A 303 15.57 -3.79 17.69
N LEU A 304 15.81 -5.06 17.33
CA LEU A 304 15.42 -6.21 18.16
C LEU A 304 16.27 -6.25 19.44
N LEU A 305 17.56 -5.93 19.33
CA LEU A 305 18.46 -5.85 20.47
C LEU A 305 18.08 -4.68 21.39
N ALA A 306 17.70 -3.53 20.82
CA ALA A 306 17.26 -2.38 21.59
C ALA A 306 16.02 -2.69 22.45
N THR A 307 15.01 -3.36 21.88
CA THR A 307 13.82 -3.77 22.66
C THR A 307 14.18 -4.76 23.76
N ALA A 308 15.05 -5.74 23.47
CA ALA A 308 15.53 -6.68 24.47
C ALA A 308 16.28 -6.00 25.63
N GLN A 309 17.09 -4.98 25.34
CA GLN A 309 17.79 -4.19 26.36
C GLN A 309 16.79 -3.53 27.30
N VAL A 310 15.77 -2.84 26.76
CA VAL A 310 14.74 -2.18 27.58
C VAL A 310 13.96 -3.18 28.43
N LEU A 311 13.61 -4.35 27.89
CA LEU A 311 12.93 -5.40 28.65
C LEU A 311 13.75 -5.89 29.85
N VAL A 312 15.07 -6.11 29.66
CA VAL A 312 15.98 -6.51 30.73
C VAL A 312 16.17 -5.39 31.75
N GLN A 313 16.34 -4.16 31.30
CA GLN A 313 16.55 -3.00 32.15
C GLN A 313 15.34 -2.66 33.02
N ARG A 314 14.12 -2.88 32.52
CA ARG A 314 12.88 -2.78 33.31
C ARG A 314 12.68 -3.95 34.27
N GLY A 315 13.57 -4.96 34.27
CA GLY A 315 13.48 -6.13 35.14
C GLY A 315 12.35 -7.10 34.76
N LEU A 316 11.86 -7.05 33.53
CA LEU A 316 10.74 -7.88 33.05
C LEU A 316 11.18 -9.29 32.68
N VAL A 317 12.45 -9.44 32.30
CA VAL A 317 13.03 -10.69 31.80
C VAL A 317 14.56 -10.62 31.94
N THR A 318 15.21 -11.76 32.07
CA THR A 318 16.67 -11.85 32.05
C THR A 318 17.23 -12.04 30.63
N ALA A 319 18.52 -11.77 30.45
CA ALA A 319 19.19 -12.03 29.17
C ALA A 319 19.18 -13.53 28.78
N GLU A 320 19.23 -14.42 29.77
CA GLU A 320 19.16 -15.87 29.58
C GLU A 320 17.77 -16.30 29.08
N GLU A 321 16.70 -15.85 29.73
CA GLU A 321 15.33 -16.14 29.30
C GLU A 321 15.02 -15.59 27.89
N LEU A 322 15.58 -14.42 27.53
CA LEU A 322 15.48 -13.89 26.17
C LEU A 322 16.23 -14.74 25.14
N LEU A 323 17.41 -15.25 25.51
CA LEU A 323 18.18 -16.15 24.64
C LEU A 323 17.42 -17.46 24.40
N GLU A 324 16.80 -18.02 25.44
CA GLU A 324 15.92 -19.17 25.29
C GLU A 324 14.70 -18.86 24.42
N ARG A 325 14.07 -17.68 24.61
CA ARG A 325 12.93 -17.26 23.78
C ARG A 325 13.33 -17.15 22.31
N TYR A 326 14.50 -16.57 22.02
CA TYR A 326 15.07 -16.47 20.69
C TYR A 326 15.27 -17.86 20.05
N ALA A 327 15.81 -18.83 20.80
CA ALA A 327 15.96 -20.20 20.31
C ALA A 327 14.59 -20.88 20.06
N ARG A 328 13.65 -20.77 21.02
CA ARG A 328 12.31 -21.36 20.90
C ARG A 328 11.54 -20.85 19.68
N VAL A 329 11.63 -19.56 19.35
CA VAL A 329 10.96 -19.00 18.16
C VAL A 329 11.60 -19.53 16.88
N ALA A 330 12.92 -19.70 16.83
CA ALA A 330 13.59 -20.32 15.69
C ALA A 330 13.09 -21.77 15.46
N ASP A 331 13.01 -22.56 16.54
CA ASP A 331 12.53 -23.95 16.49
C ASP A 331 11.05 -24.02 16.07
N ALA A 332 10.22 -23.09 16.55
CA ALA A 332 8.80 -23.01 16.16
C ALA A 332 8.61 -22.70 14.67
N ILE A 333 9.42 -21.79 14.12
CA ILE A 333 9.40 -21.45 12.68
C ILE A 333 9.84 -22.65 11.83
N ALA A 334 10.92 -23.34 12.25
CA ALA A 334 11.37 -24.56 11.58
C ALA A 334 10.32 -25.67 11.65
N GLY A 335 9.67 -25.85 12.81
CA GLY A 335 8.58 -26.80 12.99
C GLY A 335 7.36 -26.48 12.12
N THR A 336 6.98 -25.21 12.03
CA THR A 336 5.92 -24.75 11.14
C THR A 336 6.26 -25.05 9.69
N ALA A 337 7.45 -24.66 9.23
CA ALA A 337 7.89 -24.93 7.85
C ALA A 337 7.91 -26.42 7.51
N ALA A 338 8.33 -27.29 8.43
CA ALA A 338 8.30 -28.74 8.25
C ALA A 338 6.87 -29.27 8.07
N GLN A 339 5.89 -28.71 8.80
CA GLN A 339 4.47 -29.07 8.66
C GLN A 339 3.86 -28.62 7.32
N LEU A 340 4.49 -27.66 6.62
CA LEU A 340 4.03 -27.18 5.32
C LEU A 340 4.50 -28.05 4.15
N GLN A 341 5.36 -29.04 4.41
CA GLN A 341 5.90 -29.94 3.40
C GLN A 341 5.01 -31.19 3.20
N PRO A 342 4.84 -31.69 1.95
CA PRO A 342 5.34 -31.10 0.70
C PRO A 342 4.53 -29.86 0.28
N VAL A 343 5.23 -28.82 -0.18
CA VAL A 343 4.57 -27.57 -0.63
C VAL A 343 3.83 -27.80 -1.95
N ARG A 344 2.54 -27.45 -1.97
CA ARG A 344 1.73 -27.47 -3.20
C ARG A 344 1.94 -26.18 -3.98
N ARG A 345 2.24 -26.29 -5.27
CA ARG A 345 2.51 -25.14 -6.17
C ARG A 345 1.57 -25.17 -7.38
N LEU A 346 1.45 -24.03 -8.05
CA LEU A 346 0.69 -23.92 -9.30
C LEU A 346 1.34 -24.81 -10.38
N ALA A 347 0.51 -25.56 -11.11
CA ALA A 347 0.96 -26.56 -12.07
C ALA A 347 1.27 -26.00 -13.47
N GLY A 348 0.81 -24.79 -13.80
CA GLY A 348 1.04 -24.21 -15.12
C GLY A 348 0.46 -22.81 -15.35
N PRO A 349 0.68 -22.23 -16.55
CA PRO A 349 0.32 -20.85 -16.88
C PRO A 349 -1.16 -20.51 -16.70
N ASP A 350 -2.05 -21.44 -17.02
CA ASP A 350 -3.50 -21.21 -16.90
C ASP A 350 -3.91 -20.95 -15.43
N GLN A 351 -3.32 -21.68 -14.48
CA GLN A 351 -3.56 -21.47 -13.05
C GLN A 351 -2.94 -20.15 -12.58
N VAL A 352 -1.77 -19.79 -13.10
CA VAL A 352 -1.11 -18.51 -12.81
C VAL A 352 -1.98 -17.33 -13.28
N ALA A 353 -2.52 -17.41 -14.50
CA ALA A 353 -3.32 -16.34 -15.09
C ALA A 353 -4.78 -16.28 -14.62
N GLU A 354 -5.30 -17.30 -13.95
CA GLU A 354 -6.73 -17.43 -13.58
C GLU A 354 -7.36 -16.15 -12.99
N PRO A 355 -6.75 -15.44 -12.02
CA PRO A 355 -7.37 -14.26 -11.41
C PRO A 355 -7.52 -13.08 -12.38
N LEU A 356 -6.74 -13.07 -13.47
CA LEU A 356 -6.73 -12.01 -14.48
C LEU A 356 -7.72 -12.27 -15.62
N VAL A 357 -8.05 -13.54 -15.87
CA VAL A 357 -8.90 -13.95 -17.02
C VAL A 357 -10.30 -14.40 -16.60
N ARG A 358 -10.58 -14.45 -15.29
CA ARG A 358 -11.89 -14.83 -14.76
C ARG A 358 -12.99 -13.88 -15.27
N ARG A 359 -14.02 -14.46 -15.88
CA ARG A 359 -15.19 -13.74 -16.40
C ARG A 359 -16.44 -14.09 -15.59
N ASP A 360 -17.36 -13.14 -15.47
CA ASP A 360 -18.69 -13.36 -14.89
C ASP A 360 -19.80 -12.83 -15.85
N PRO A 361 -20.10 -13.55 -16.94
CA PRO A 361 -21.11 -13.11 -17.90
C PRO A 361 -22.50 -12.96 -17.28
N ALA A 362 -22.86 -13.81 -16.32
CA ALA A 362 -24.16 -13.78 -15.66
C ALA A 362 -24.30 -12.54 -14.76
N GLY A 363 -23.26 -12.20 -14.00
CA GLY A 363 -23.19 -10.96 -13.22
C GLY A 363 -23.27 -9.73 -14.12
N VAL A 364 -22.57 -9.74 -15.27
CA VAL A 364 -22.64 -8.64 -16.25
C VAL A 364 -24.06 -8.47 -16.81
N VAL A 365 -24.73 -9.55 -17.22
CA VAL A 365 -26.12 -9.48 -17.71
C VAL A 365 -27.07 -8.95 -16.63
N THR A 366 -26.88 -9.39 -15.39
CA THR A 366 -27.68 -8.93 -14.25
C THR A 366 -27.48 -7.44 -14.01
N ALA A 367 -26.23 -6.97 -13.96
CA ALA A 367 -25.90 -5.56 -13.77
C ALA A 367 -26.40 -4.69 -14.94
N ALA A 368 -26.26 -5.15 -16.17
CA ALA A 368 -26.70 -4.43 -17.37
C ALA A 368 -28.24 -4.31 -17.49
N SER A 369 -28.98 -5.16 -16.78
CA SER A 369 -30.46 -5.12 -16.76
C SER A 369 -31.03 -4.13 -15.73
N GLY A 370 -30.18 -3.54 -14.88
CA GLY A 370 -30.60 -2.57 -13.88
C GLY A 370 -31.02 -1.25 -14.52
N VAL A 371 -32.24 -0.78 -14.22
CA VAL A 371 -32.76 0.52 -14.66
C VAL A 371 -32.99 1.41 -13.44
N ALA A 372 -32.53 2.66 -13.50
CA ALA A 372 -32.73 3.64 -12.44
C ALA A 372 -34.22 3.94 -12.21
N ALA A 373 -34.64 4.04 -10.94
CA ALA A 373 -36.03 4.31 -10.59
C ALA A 373 -36.53 5.68 -11.09
N ASP A 374 -35.67 6.71 -11.10
CA ASP A 374 -35.99 8.05 -11.59
C ASP A 374 -35.28 8.38 -12.92
N ARG A 375 -35.17 7.39 -13.81
CA ARG A 375 -34.53 7.59 -15.12
C ARG A 375 -35.14 8.77 -15.89
N VAL A 376 -36.47 8.88 -15.90
CA VAL A 376 -37.20 9.96 -16.60
C VAL A 376 -36.87 11.33 -16.02
N GLY A 377 -36.80 11.48 -14.70
CA GLY A 377 -36.48 12.74 -14.03
C GLY A 377 -35.05 13.19 -14.31
N VAL A 378 -34.09 12.26 -14.25
CA VAL A 378 -32.67 12.54 -14.57
C VAL A 378 -32.50 13.06 -16.01
N PHE A 379 -33.24 12.50 -16.96
CA PHE A 379 -33.27 12.98 -18.35
C PHE A 379 -34.24 14.16 -18.61
N ARG A 380 -34.79 14.77 -17.56
CA ARG A 380 -35.68 15.95 -17.65
C ARG A 380 -36.89 15.70 -18.58
N GLY A 381 -37.42 14.48 -18.57
CA GLY A 381 -38.64 14.11 -19.29
C GLY A 381 -38.46 13.70 -20.75
N ARG A 382 -37.23 13.69 -21.31
CA ARG A 382 -36.97 13.20 -22.67
C ARG A 382 -35.85 12.18 -22.68
N LEU A 383 -36.19 10.92 -22.92
CA LEU A 383 -35.23 9.82 -22.89
C LEU A 383 -34.32 9.81 -24.14
N PRO A 384 -33.10 9.24 -24.04
CA PRO A 384 -32.17 9.12 -25.16
C PRO A 384 -32.77 8.43 -26.39
N GLU A 385 -33.57 7.38 -26.19
CA GLU A 385 -34.27 6.64 -27.27
C GLU A 385 -35.34 7.49 -28.00
N ASP A 386 -35.87 8.52 -27.34
CA ASP A 386 -36.85 9.48 -27.89
C ASP A 386 -36.17 10.72 -28.50
N ALA A 387 -34.84 10.79 -28.44
CA ALA A 387 -34.07 11.94 -28.93
C ALA A 387 -33.80 11.87 -30.45
N GLY A 388 -34.05 10.73 -31.10
CA GLY A 388 -33.66 10.46 -32.49
C GLY A 388 -32.21 10.00 -32.59
N GLY A 389 -31.54 10.31 -33.70
CA GLY A 389 -30.13 9.95 -33.89
C GLY A 389 -29.20 10.71 -32.95
N LEU A 390 -28.50 9.99 -32.07
CA LEU A 390 -27.47 10.55 -31.19
C LEU A 390 -26.07 10.46 -31.83
N THR A 391 -25.25 11.49 -31.62
CA THR A 391 -23.81 11.39 -31.87
C THR A 391 -23.17 10.44 -30.85
N LEU A 392 -21.98 9.89 -31.16
CA LEU A 392 -21.25 9.03 -30.22
C LEU A 392 -21.04 9.71 -28.86
N ALA A 393 -20.69 11.00 -28.85
CA ALA A 393 -20.51 11.77 -27.61
C ALA A 393 -21.80 11.85 -26.79
N GLN A 394 -22.95 12.07 -27.43
CA GLN A 394 -24.26 12.09 -26.77
C GLN A 394 -24.66 10.70 -26.27
N SER A 395 -24.38 9.64 -27.03
CA SER A 395 -24.65 8.26 -26.61
C SER A 395 -23.82 7.90 -25.36
N VAL A 396 -22.53 8.25 -25.33
CA VAL A 396 -21.68 8.02 -24.14
C VAL A 396 -22.19 8.84 -22.94
N ASN A 397 -22.55 10.11 -23.13
CA ASN A 397 -23.14 10.94 -22.08
C ASN A 397 -24.44 10.34 -21.51
N ALA A 398 -25.33 9.86 -22.39
CA ALA A 398 -26.56 9.19 -22.01
C ALA A 398 -26.29 7.91 -21.21
N THR A 399 -25.35 7.06 -21.66
CA THR A 399 -24.94 5.86 -20.94
C THR A 399 -24.37 6.19 -19.55
N LEU A 400 -23.49 7.19 -19.43
CA LEU A 400 -22.97 7.62 -18.13
C LEU A 400 -24.09 8.15 -17.23
N THR A 401 -25.06 8.87 -17.80
CA THR A 401 -26.23 9.35 -17.06
C THR A 401 -27.07 8.20 -16.52
N ASP A 402 -27.33 7.17 -17.33
CA ASP A 402 -28.04 5.96 -16.93
C ASP A 402 -27.30 5.21 -15.81
N LEU A 403 -25.99 4.99 -15.97
CA LEU A 403 -25.15 4.32 -14.96
C LEU A 403 -25.13 5.08 -13.64
N MET A 404 -24.94 6.41 -13.68
CA MET A 404 -24.93 7.23 -12.48
C MET A 404 -26.30 7.32 -11.80
N ALA A 405 -27.39 7.26 -12.55
CA ALA A 405 -28.74 7.21 -12.00
C ALA A 405 -29.04 5.85 -11.34
N ALA A 406 -28.51 4.75 -11.89
CA ALA A 406 -28.73 3.40 -11.38
C ALA A 406 -27.86 3.07 -10.17
N ASP A 407 -26.64 3.60 -10.12
CA ASP A 407 -25.67 3.28 -9.06
C ASP A 407 -25.05 4.55 -8.47
N ALA A 408 -25.25 4.75 -7.17
CA ALA A 408 -24.70 5.88 -6.41
C ALA A 408 -23.16 5.82 -6.27
N GLY A 409 -22.56 4.65 -6.43
CA GLY A 409 -21.12 4.39 -6.39
C GLY A 409 -20.36 4.79 -7.65
N VAL A 410 -21.05 5.19 -8.73
CA VAL A 410 -20.35 5.68 -9.93
C VAL A 410 -19.80 7.09 -9.71
N LEU A 411 -18.50 7.25 -9.98
CA LEU A 411 -17.78 8.53 -9.94
C LEU A 411 -17.23 8.87 -11.32
N VAL A 412 -17.30 10.13 -11.73
CA VAL A 412 -16.65 10.65 -12.95
C VAL A 412 -15.63 11.70 -12.51
N LEU A 413 -14.37 11.50 -12.86
CA LEU A 413 -13.27 12.35 -12.41
C LEU A 413 -12.20 12.50 -13.49
N GLY A 414 -11.46 13.59 -13.45
CA GLY A 414 -10.39 13.87 -14.41
C GLY A 414 -10.27 15.37 -14.65
N GLU A 415 -9.45 15.76 -15.62
CA GLU A 415 -9.28 17.16 -15.97
C GLU A 415 -10.50 17.68 -16.75
N ASP A 416 -11.07 18.81 -16.31
CA ASP A 416 -12.19 19.49 -16.94
C ASP A 416 -13.50 18.68 -17.08
N VAL A 417 -13.60 17.46 -16.53
CA VAL A 417 -14.79 16.61 -16.66
C VAL A 417 -16.02 17.15 -15.92
N GLY A 418 -15.82 18.03 -14.94
CA GLY A 418 -16.86 18.58 -14.08
C GLY A 418 -17.72 19.61 -14.78
N VAL A 419 -17.27 20.87 -14.79
CA VAL A 419 -18.07 21.99 -15.33
C VAL A 419 -18.03 22.04 -16.85
N LYS A 420 -16.85 21.88 -17.46
CA LYS A 420 -16.66 21.96 -18.91
C LYS A 420 -17.23 20.73 -19.62
N GLY A 421 -17.14 19.57 -18.98
CA GLY A 421 -17.64 18.30 -19.47
C GLY A 421 -16.60 17.49 -20.27
N GLY A 422 -15.32 17.68 -19.95
CA GLY A 422 -14.20 17.11 -20.68
C GLY A 422 -13.89 17.89 -21.95
N VAL A 423 -12.77 17.57 -22.60
CA VAL A 423 -12.28 18.38 -23.74
C VAL A 423 -13.23 18.38 -24.94
N TYR A 424 -14.05 17.33 -25.07
CA TYR A 424 -15.08 17.18 -26.11
C TYR A 424 -16.51 17.38 -25.59
N GLY A 425 -16.70 17.78 -24.32
CA GLY A 425 -18.02 17.99 -23.74
C GLY A 425 -18.84 16.71 -23.50
N VAL A 426 -18.21 15.53 -23.48
CA VAL A 426 -18.87 14.22 -23.29
C VAL A 426 -19.49 14.08 -21.90
N THR A 427 -18.95 14.71 -20.87
CA THR A 427 -19.50 14.64 -19.49
C THR A 427 -20.31 15.88 -19.13
N ARG A 428 -20.71 16.71 -20.10
CA ARG A 428 -21.56 17.89 -19.87
C ARG A 428 -22.84 17.55 -19.12
N GLU A 429 -23.28 18.50 -18.31
CA GLU A 429 -24.47 18.41 -17.44
C GLU A 429 -24.44 17.31 -16.36
N LEU A 430 -23.50 16.35 -16.37
CA LEU A 430 -23.43 15.29 -15.35
C LEU A 430 -23.22 15.88 -13.95
N ARG A 431 -22.31 16.85 -13.78
CA ARG A 431 -22.12 17.53 -12.49
C ARG A 431 -23.37 18.26 -12.02
N ARG A 432 -24.16 18.81 -12.94
CA ARG A 432 -25.43 19.48 -12.59
C ARG A 432 -26.49 18.46 -12.16
N ALA A 433 -26.51 17.27 -12.76
CA ALA A 433 -27.46 16.21 -12.41
C ALA A 433 -27.09 15.49 -11.11
N PHE A 434 -25.79 15.21 -10.89
CA PHE A 434 -25.32 14.30 -9.82
C PHE A 434 -24.46 14.97 -8.74
N GLY A 435 -24.12 16.24 -8.91
CA GLY A 435 -23.36 17.04 -7.94
C GLY A 435 -21.84 16.86 -8.00
N ALA A 436 -21.13 17.78 -7.35
CA ALA A 436 -19.66 17.79 -7.29
C ALA A 436 -19.08 16.64 -6.43
N ALA A 437 -19.92 15.98 -5.63
CA ALA A 437 -19.53 14.78 -4.89
C ALA A 437 -19.39 13.54 -5.80
N ARG A 438 -19.86 13.61 -7.06
CA ARG A 438 -19.83 12.50 -8.02
C ARG A 438 -19.12 12.82 -9.32
N VAL A 439 -19.16 14.08 -9.75
CA VAL A 439 -18.50 14.55 -10.96
C VAL A 439 -17.61 15.73 -10.61
N PHE A 440 -16.29 15.55 -10.64
CA PHE A 440 -15.35 16.56 -10.15
C PHE A 440 -14.06 16.60 -10.95
N ASP A 441 -13.48 17.80 -10.99
CA ASP A 441 -12.20 18.05 -11.64
C ASP A 441 -11.06 17.64 -10.69
N THR A 442 -10.02 17.00 -11.23
CA THR A 442 -8.79 16.64 -10.51
C THR A 442 -7.69 17.68 -10.73
N LEU A 443 -6.57 17.56 -10.01
CA LEU A 443 -5.34 18.25 -10.40
C LEU A 443 -4.83 17.75 -11.76
N LEU A 444 -3.97 18.56 -12.39
CA LEU A 444 -3.33 18.28 -13.68
C LEU A 444 -2.16 17.31 -13.49
N ASP A 445 -2.50 16.04 -13.23
CA ASP A 445 -1.56 14.93 -13.07
C ASP A 445 -2.27 13.61 -13.34
N GLU A 446 -1.93 12.94 -14.45
CA GLU A 446 -2.54 11.66 -14.82
C GLU A 446 -2.28 10.57 -13.78
N GLN A 447 -1.17 10.62 -13.05
CA GLN A 447 -0.88 9.65 -11.98
C GLN A 447 -1.83 9.83 -10.81
N ALA A 448 -2.14 11.08 -10.43
CA ALA A 448 -3.13 11.37 -9.40
C ALA A 448 -4.57 11.02 -9.85
N ILE A 449 -4.92 11.22 -11.12
CA ILE A 449 -6.23 10.80 -11.66
C ILE A 449 -6.43 9.29 -11.50
N LEU A 450 -5.48 8.51 -11.99
CA LEU A 450 -5.55 7.06 -11.93
C LEU A 450 -5.39 6.55 -10.49
N GLY A 451 -4.52 7.17 -9.68
CA GLY A 451 -4.38 6.88 -8.26
C GLY A 451 -5.67 7.08 -7.47
N THR A 452 -6.37 8.19 -7.73
CA THR A 452 -7.68 8.48 -7.13
C THR A 452 -8.70 7.42 -7.51
N ALA A 453 -8.74 7.00 -8.78
CA ALA A 453 -9.61 5.93 -9.23
C ALA A 453 -9.26 4.57 -8.58
N LEU A 454 -7.97 4.20 -8.52
CA LEU A 454 -7.51 2.98 -7.86
C LEU A 454 -7.96 2.92 -6.39
N GLY A 455 -7.77 4.02 -5.66
CA GLY A 455 -8.20 4.12 -4.28
C GLY A 455 -9.73 4.11 -4.11
N ALA A 456 -10.45 4.78 -5.00
CA ALA A 456 -11.92 4.77 -4.99
C ALA A 456 -12.49 3.38 -5.27
N ALA A 457 -11.88 2.62 -6.17
CA ALA A 457 -12.28 1.24 -6.43
C ALA A 457 -12.12 0.35 -5.19
N LEU A 458 -11.05 0.54 -4.41
CA LEU A 458 -10.87 -0.15 -3.13
C LEU A 458 -11.89 0.26 -2.07
N ALA A 459 -12.36 1.50 -2.08
CA ALA A 459 -13.44 1.99 -1.22
C ALA A 459 -14.85 1.64 -1.73
N GLY A 460 -14.96 0.75 -2.73
CA GLY A 460 -16.24 0.24 -3.24
C GLY A 460 -16.93 1.08 -4.32
N PHE A 461 -16.29 2.15 -4.83
CA PHE A 461 -16.83 2.92 -5.94
C PHE A 461 -16.57 2.24 -7.30
N LEU A 462 -17.34 2.63 -8.32
CA LEU A 462 -17.01 2.40 -9.73
C LEU A 462 -16.54 3.72 -10.38
N PRO A 463 -15.24 4.01 -10.33
CA PRO A 463 -14.69 5.22 -10.93
C PRO A 463 -14.60 5.12 -12.46
N VAL A 464 -14.93 6.23 -13.11
CA VAL A 464 -14.76 6.48 -14.54
C VAL A 464 -13.77 7.65 -14.69
N PRO A 465 -12.46 7.42 -14.49
CA PRO A 465 -11.46 8.46 -14.68
C PRO A 465 -11.32 8.80 -16.17
N GLU A 466 -11.19 10.08 -16.48
CA GLU A 466 -10.87 10.57 -17.82
C GLU A 466 -9.43 11.11 -17.87
N ILE A 467 -8.63 10.56 -18.78
CA ILE A 467 -7.36 11.16 -19.21
C ILE A 467 -7.67 12.02 -20.42
N GLN A 468 -7.22 13.27 -20.44
CA GLN A 468 -7.69 14.27 -21.41
C GLN A 468 -7.42 13.88 -22.87
N TYR A 469 -6.25 13.29 -23.15
CA TYR A 469 -5.87 12.77 -24.46
C TYR A 469 -5.02 11.50 -24.32
N LEU A 470 -5.09 10.60 -25.31
CA LEU A 470 -4.31 9.36 -25.33
C LEU A 470 -2.81 9.57 -25.14
N ALA A 471 -2.24 10.62 -25.73
CA ALA A 471 -0.81 10.88 -25.60
C ALA A 471 -0.36 11.08 -24.13
N TYR A 472 -1.26 11.56 -23.27
CA TYR A 472 -0.97 11.80 -21.86
C TYR A 472 -1.12 10.56 -20.98
N LEU A 473 -1.80 9.51 -21.46
CA LEU A 473 -1.84 8.21 -20.78
C LEU A 473 -0.42 7.69 -20.49
N HIS A 474 0.51 7.92 -21.41
CA HIS A 474 1.89 7.44 -21.29
C HIS A 474 2.63 7.99 -20.06
N ASN A 475 2.21 9.13 -19.50
CA ASN A 475 2.78 9.69 -18.27
C ASN A 475 2.44 8.86 -17.01
N ALA A 476 1.36 8.08 -17.07
CA ALA A 476 0.78 7.40 -15.92
C ALA A 476 0.43 5.93 -16.18
N ILE A 477 0.83 5.37 -17.32
CA ILE A 477 0.46 4.01 -17.73
C ILE A 477 0.88 2.93 -16.72
N ASP A 478 1.90 3.18 -15.91
CA ASP A 478 2.31 2.27 -14.84
C ASP A 478 1.24 2.12 -13.73
N GLN A 479 0.38 3.14 -13.53
CA GLN A 479 -0.79 3.01 -12.65
C GLN A 479 -1.83 2.01 -13.21
N LEU A 480 -1.85 1.77 -14.52
CA LEU A 480 -2.67 0.71 -15.10
C LEU A 480 -1.92 -0.62 -15.12
N ARG A 481 -0.70 -0.62 -15.67
CA ARG A 481 0.12 -1.81 -15.87
C ARG A 481 0.57 -2.44 -14.57
N GLY A 482 1.24 -1.67 -13.72
CA GLY A 482 1.81 -2.11 -12.46
C GLY A 482 0.75 -2.22 -11.39
N GLU A 483 -0.15 -1.25 -11.29
CA GLU A 483 -1.07 -1.17 -10.16
C GLU A 483 -2.47 -1.76 -10.44
N ALA A 484 -3.22 -1.24 -11.42
CA ALA A 484 -4.62 -1.65 -11.64
C ALA A 484 -4.74 -3.13 -12.03
N ALA A 485 -4.02 -3.51 -13.08
CA ALA A 485 -4.15 -4.81 -13.74
C ALA A 485 -3.68 -5.98 -12.85
N THR A 486 -2.68 -5.74 -12.01
CA THR A 486 -2.03 -6.83 -11.25
C THR A 486 -2.68 -7.10 -9.90
N LEU A 487 -3.52 -6.22 -9.35
CA LEU A 487 -4.02 -6.38 -7.98
C LEU A 487 -4.78 -7.71 -7.79
N ALA A 488 -5.58 -8.11 -8.77
CA ALA A 488 -6.27 -9.41 -8.73
C ALA A 488 -5.28 -10.59 -8.76
N PHE A 489 -4.16 -10.45 -9.48
CA PHE A 489 -3.10 -11.46 -9.51
C PHE A 489 -2.39 -11.60 -8.16
N PHE A 490 -2.05 -10.48 -7.51
CA PHE A 490 -1.38 -10.47 -6.21
C PHE A 490 -2.28 -10.84 -5.02
N SER A 491 -3.60 -10.85 -5.22
CA SER A 491 -4.58 -11.13 -4.17
C SER A 491 -5.44 -12.37 -4.44
N ASN A 492 -5.12 -13.15 -5.48
CA ASN A 492 -5.94 -14.29 -5.91
C ASN A 492 -7.43 -13.89 -6.07
N GLY A 493 -7.66 -12.68 -6.59
CA GLY A 493 -8.98 -12.09 -6.83
C GLY A 493 -9.70 -11.50 -5.60
N GLN A 494 -9.09 -11.51 -4.41
CA GLN A 494 -9.67 -10.95 -3.17
C GLN A 494 -9.71 -9.43 -3.14
N TYR A 495 -8.77 -8.78 -3.83
CA TYR A 495 -8.77 -7.35 -4.09
C TYR A 495 -8.82 -7.11 -5.60
N ARG A 496 -9.61 -6.12 -6.02
CA ARG A 496 -9.78 -5.75 -7.43
C ARG A 496 -9.83 -4.24 -7.55
N ASN A 497 -9.38 -3.71 -8.68
CA ASN A 497 -9.49 -2.29 -9.01
C ASN A 497 -10.41 -2.13 -10.23
N GLY A 498 -11.72 -2.29 -10.02
CA GLY A 498 -12.70 -2.07 -11.07
C GLY A 498 -12.77 -0.59 -11.43
N MET A 499 -12.50 -0.23 -12.68
CA MET A 499 -12.65 1.14 -13.20
C MET A 499 -12.90 1.12 -14.70
N VAL A 500 -13.44 2.22 -15.24
CA VAL A 500 -13.57 2.43 -16.69
C VAL A 500 -12.77 3.68 -17.08
N VAL A 501 -11.56 3.49 -17.61
CA VAL A 501 -10.71 4.61 -18.02
C VAL A 501 -11.20 5.17 -19.36
N ARG A 502 -11.70 6.41 -19.36
CA ARG A 502 -12.09 7.11 -20.58
C ARG A 502 -10.90 7.87 -21.13
N ILE A 503 -10.57 7.62 -22.39
CA ILE A 503 -9.42 8.26 -23.04
C ILE A 503 -9.84 8.72 -24.43
N PRO A 504 -9.95 10.03 -24.67
CA PRO A 504 -10.12 10.54 -26.02
C PRO A 504 -8.84 10.30 -26.84
N GLY A 505 -8.98 9.63 -27.98
CA GLY A 505 -7.91 9.40 -28.95
C GLY A 505 -8.40 9.60 -30.38
N LEU A 506 -7.49 9.39 -31.35
CA LEU A 506 -7.70 9.61 -32.79
C LEU A 506 -7.74 11.09 -33.19
N ALA A 507 -7.77 11.36 -34.50
CA ALA A 507 -7.55 12.69 -35.06
C ALA A 507 -8.61 13.72 -34.63
N TYR A 508 -8.15 14.86 -34.11
CA TYR A 508 -8.94 16.05 -33.81
C TYR A 508 -9.35 16.80 -35.09
N GLN A 509 -10.23 17.79 -34.95
CA GLN A 509 -10.68 18.69 -36.02
C GLN A 509 -9.52 19.16 -36.92
N LYS A 510 -9.75 19.17 -38.24
CA LYS A 510 -8.83 19.79 -39.21
C LYS A 510 -8.43 21.19 -38.72
N GLY A 511 -7.15 21.36 -38.37
CA GLY A 511 -6.57 22.66 -38.02
C GLY A 511 -6.17 22.87 -36.56
N PHE A 512 -6.35 21.88 -35.67
CA PHE A 512 -5.88 21.97 -34.28
C PHE A 512 -5.17 20.68 -33.85
N GLY A 513 -4.07 20.88 -33.12
CA GLY A 513 -3.34 19.80 -32.44
C GLY A 513 -2.35 19.07 -33.37
N GLY A 514 -1.07 19.05 -32.98
CA GLY A 514 -0.05 18.19 -33.59
C GLY A 514 -0.09 16.77 -33.03
N HIS A 515 1.07 16.09 -33.00
CA HIS A 515 1.21 14.70 -32.56
C HIS A 515 0.48 14.38 -31.24
N PHE A 516 0.59 15.23 -30.21
CA PHE A 516 0.02 15.01 -28.87
C PHE A 516 -1.51 15.09 -28.76
N HIS A 517 -2.23 15.51 -29.79
CA HIS A 517 -3.70 15.65 -29.76
C HIS A 517 -4.39 14.78 -30.83
N ASN A 518 -3.63 13.95 -31.54
CA ASN A 518 -4.11 13.05 -32.60
C ASN A 518 -3.55 11.63 -32.43
N ASP A 519 -3.01 11.32 -31.25
CA ASP A 519 -2.39 10.03 -30.99
C ASP A 519 -3.43 8.90 -31.03
N ASN A 520 -2.99 7.75 -31.52
CA ASN A 520 -3.75 6.51 -31.63
C ASN A 520 -2.93 5.27 -31.21
N SER A 521 -1.80 5.48 -30.52
CA SER A 521 -0.90 4.42 -30.07
C SER A 521 -1.44 3.66 -28.85
N VAL A 522 -2.44 2.81 -29.09
CA VAL A 522 -3.00 1.90 -28.06
C VAL A 522 -2.12 0.67 -27.81
N ALA A 523 -1.05 0.47 -28.59
CA ALA A 523 -0.18 -0.70 -28.50
C ALA A 523 0.39 -0.92 -27.09
N ALA A 524 0.68 0.17 -26.36
CA ALA A 524 1.19 0.10 -24.99
C ALA A 524 0.22 -0.54 -23.98
N LEU A 525 -1.08 -0.67 -24.33
CA LEU A 525 -2.11 -1.30 -23.51
C LEU A 525 -2.36 -2.77 -23.87
N LEU A 526 -2.11 -3.17 -25.12
CA LEU A 526 -2.53 -4.49 -25.64
C LEU A 526 -1.84 -5.66 -24.96
N ASP A 527 -0.61 -5.46 -24.46
CA ASP A 527 0.18 -6.49 -23.80
C ASP A 527 0.00 -6.50 -22.27
N ILE A 528 -0.98 -5.77 -21.72
CA ILE A 528 -1.25 -5.72 -20.27
C ILE A 528 -2.37 -6.73 -19.92
N PRO A 529 -2.06 -7.87 -19.27
CA PRO A 529 -3.09 -8.84 -18.89
C PRO A 529 -4.11 -8.25 -17.91
N GLY A 530 -5.39 -8.54 -18.11
CA GLY A 530 -6.47 -8.05 -17.24
C GLY A 530 -7.00 -6.66 -17.59
N VAL A 531 -6.37 -5.94 -18.54
CA VAL A 531 -6.97 -4.77 -19.20
C VAL A 531 -7.85 -5.26 -20.34
N VAL A 532 -9.08 -4.73 -20.42
CA VAL A 532 -10.12 -5.11 -21.39
C VAL A 532 -10.43 -3.96 -22.32
#